data_AF-A0A8W8MES0-F1
#
_entry.id   AF-A0A8W8MES0-F1
#
_cell.length_a   1.000
_cell.length_b   1.000
_cell.length_c   1.000
_cell.angle_alpha   90.00
_cell.angle_beta   90.00
_cell.angle_gamma   90.00
#
_symmetry.space_group_name_H-M   'P 1'
#
loop_
_entity.id
_entity.type
_entity.pdbx_description
1 polymer ?
#
loop_
_entity_poly.entity_id
_entity_poly.type
_entity_poly.pdbx_seq_one_letter_code
_entity_poly.pdbx_strand_id
1 'polypeptide(L)'
;MNTRPRPVTATVTKPKWMEPHVIPRRSRSLESNGSTASLTSVLDHDSYESPDLSEDEWEREELRRNVENEEKTIQQDRRTARNRGSYKARASSAKSQDRVKFQRKNRITAHQKDRLADYDTTSGHSENMDTGLSPWEQWLIQKTKEERVKKQQMKKHKVEVREQKEQKAKERQQKEEKAEEKRSEWLKQKNYEESLRKKLEKQRIQTETEIKAQQNMITKMKAERKFEEWKEKKEMMEREKKEQELQKKRDIELAEKCKKIKAQQKYEEWLRSAKDRPKSSQSFGYSGGKLTGYHDTGAYPAPTFYNPIPWHPIPIPKTQKTERPKSRTRSKKYVWNPQKYF
;
A
#
# COMPACT_ATOMS: atom_id res chain seq x y z
N MET A 1 -59.66 35.90 -51.33
CA MET A 1 -59.09 36.10 -49.98
C MET A 1 -57.96 35.10 -49.78
N ASN A 2 -56.79 35.58 -49.36
CA ASN A 2 -55.52 34.85 -49.38
C ASN A 2 -55.48 33.72 -48.35
N THR A 3 -55.40 32.47 -48.79
CA THR A 3 -55.11 31.31 -47.93
C THR A 3 -53.69 30.83 -48.20
N ARG A 4 -52.71 31.43 -47.51
CA ARG A 4 -51.36 30.87 -47.43
C ARG A 4 -51.39 29.62 -46.54
N PRO A 5 -50.80 28.48 -46.94
CA PRO A 5 -50.61 27.35 -46.04
C PRO A 5 -49.57 27.70 -44.97
N ARG A 6 -49.86 27.35 -43.71
CA ARG A 6 -48.93 27.52 -42.58
C ARG A 6 -47.79 26.50 -42.70
N PRO A 7 -46.55 26.85 -42.34
CA PRO A 7 -45.45 25.89 -42.31
C PRO A 7 -45.67 24.86 -41.20
N VAL A 8 -45.48 23.59 -41.55
CA VAL A 8 -45.45 22.48 -40.60
C VAL A 8 -44.13 22.56 -39.85
N THR A 9 -44.13 23.15 -38.66
CA THR A 9 -42.99 23.03 -37.75
C THR A 9 -42.94 21.59 -37.26
N ALA A 10 -41.96 20.82 -37.73
CA ALA A 10 -41.65 19.51 -37.18
C ALA A 10 -41.22 19.69 -35.71
N THR A 11 -42.14 19.49 -34.78
CA THR A 11 -41.79 19.34 -33.37
C THR A 11 -41.11 17.99 -33.22
N VAL A 12 -39.78 18.02 -33.16
CA VAL A 12 -38.97 16.85 -32.78
C VAL A 12 -39.35 16.48 -31.36
N THR A 13 -40.14 15.42 -31.21
CA THR A 13 -40.43 14.80 -29.92
C THR A 13 -39.10 14.30 -29.36
N LYS A 14 -38.52 15.02 -28.40
CA LYS A 14 -37.29 14.59 -27.74
C LYS A 14 -37.58 13.30 -27.00
N PRO A 15 -36.76 12.25 -27.15
CA PRO A 15 -36.95 11.01 -26.42
C PRO A 15 -36.78 11.27 -24.91
N LYS A 16 -37.58 10.56 -24.10
CA LYS A 16 -37.80 10.75 -22.65
C LYS A 16 -36.53 10.84 -21.77
N TRP A 17 -35.38 10.40 -22.27
CA TRP A 17 -34.09 10.48 -21.57
C TRP A 17 -33.37 11.84 -21.75
N MET A 18 -33.85 12.71 -22.64
CA MET A 18 -33.32 14.07 -22.85
C MET A 18 -34.07 15.15 -22.05
N GLU A 19 -35.11 14.81 -21.28
CA GLU A 19 -35.75 15.77 -20.40
C GLU A 19 -34.96 15.95 -19.09
N PRO A 20 -34.48 17.17 -18.76
CA PRO A 20 -33.84 17.40 -17.48
C PRO A 20 -34.86 17.20 -16.36
N HIS A 21 -34.57 16.27 -15.44
CA HIS A 21 -35.38 16.05 -14.24
C HIS A 21 -35.34 17.29 -13.34
N VAL A 22 -36.39 18.11 -13.42
CA VAL A 22 -36.64 19.20 -12.47
C VAL A 22 -37.23 18.56 -11.21
N ILE A 23 -36.39 18.37 -10.19
CA ILE A 23 -36.81 17.86 -8.88
C ILE A 23 -37.69 18.94 -8.21
N PRO A 24 -38.95 18.64 -7.84
CA PRO A 24 -39.77 19.59 -7.11
C PRO A 24 -39.19 19.77 -5.70
N ARG A 25 -38.80 21.01 -5.37
CA ARG A 25 -38.55 21.40 -3.99
C ARG A 25 -39.90 21.43 -3.27
N ARG A 26 -40.15 20.47 -2.38
CA ARG A 26 -41.27 20.55 -1.43
C ARG A 26 -40.77 20.59 0.01
N SER A 27 -41.02 21.75 0.59
CA SER A 27 -41.17 22.15 1.99
C SER A 27 -40.89 21.13 3.11
N ARG A 28 -40.08 21.63 4.05
CA ARG A 28 -39.92 21.20 5.44
C ARG A 28 -41.25 20.90 6.15
N SER A 29 -41.28 19.84 6.94
CA SER A 29 -42.05 19.76 8.19
C SER A 29 -41.26 18.90 9.20
N LEU A 30 -41.30 19.36 10.44
CA LEU A 30 -40.64 18.83 11.63
C LEU A 30 -41.34 17.58 12.19
N GLU A 31 -40.56 16.84 12.98
CA GLU A 31 -40.96 15.90 14.05
C GLU A 31 -41.50 14.50 13.68
N SER A 32 -40.69 13.47 13.94
CA SER A 32 -40.94 12.47 15.01
C SER A 32 -39.96 11.29 14.91
N ASN A 33 -39.62 10.76 16.09
CA ASN A 33 -38.59 9.75 16.34
C ASN A 33 -38.95 8.37 15.79
N GLY A 34 -38.02 7.73 15.08
CA GLY A 34 -38.14 6.29 14.76
C GLY A 34 -37.07 5.77 13.81
N SER A 35 -36.11 5.02 14.36
CA SER A 35 -35.36 3.92 13.72
C SER A 35 -34.59 4.19 12.40
N THR A 36 -33.28 4.43 12.49
CA THR A 36 -32.37 4.64 11.34
C THR A 36 -31.65 3.35 10.88
N ALA A 37 -32.37 2.24 10.77
CA ALA A 37 -31.79 0.95 10.40
C ALA A 37 -32.36 0.40 9.08
N SER A 38 -32.24 1.14 7.96
CA SER A 38 -32.57 0.63 6.61
C SER A 38 -31.96 1.40 5.41
N LEU A 39 -31.00 2.33 5.60
CA LEU A 39 -30.49 3.18 4.50
C LEU A 39 -29.06 2.88 4.04
N THR A 40 -28.63 1.63 4.11
CA THR A 40 -27.37 1.20 3.49
C THR A 40 -27.60 0.00 2.56
N SER A 41 -28.35 0.20 1.47
CA SER A 41 -28.25 -0.68 0.29
C SER A 41 -27.37 0.02 -0.75
N VAL A 42 -26.21 -0.57 -0.99
CA VAL A 42 -25.17 -0.09 -1.91
C VAL A 42 -25.69 -0.18 -3.35
N LEU A 43 -25.79 0.96 -4.02
CA LEU A 43 -25.87 1.08 -5.47
C LEU A 43 -24.43 0.97 -6.01
N ASP A 44 -24.06 -0.21 -6.49
CA ASP A 44 -22.82 -0.45 -7.21
C ASP A 44 -22.89 0.22 -8.60
N HIS A 45 -22.05 1.24 -8.79
CA HIS A 45 -21.73 1.76 -10.12
C HIS A 45 -20.31 1.29 -10.51
N ASP A 46 -20.25 0.14 -11.18
CA ASP A 46 -19.09 -0.33 -11.95
C ASP A 46 -18.90 0.57 -13.17
N SER A 47 -17.94 1.51 -13.12
CA SER A 47 -17.21 2.06 -14.29
C SER A 47 -16.16 3.07 -13.86
N TYR A 48 -15.04 2.61 -13.29
CA TYR A 48 -13.76 3.31 -13.44
C TYR A 48 -12.59 2.34 -13.24
N GLU A 49 -11.81 2.12 -14.29
CA GLU A 49 -10.62 1.29 -14.30
C GLU A 49 -9.39 2.19 -14.51
N SER A 50 -8.39 2.03 -13.62
CA SER A 50 -6.97 2.45 -13.68
C SER A 50 -6.52 3.55 -12.68
N PRO A 51 -5.24 3.54 -12.22
CA PRO A 51 -4.13 2.65 -12.58
C PRO A 51 -3.50 1.88 -11.39
N ASP A 52 -2.74 0.85 -11.75
CA ASP A 52 -1.79 0.06 -10.96
C ASP A 52 -1.02 0.88 -9.89
N LEU A 53 -1.23 0.53 -8.62
CA LEU A 53 -0.51 1.07 -7.45
C LEU A 53 0.41 0.02 -6.81
N SER A 54 0.60 -1.14 -7.45
CA SER A 54 1.32 -2.26 -6.85
C SER A 54 2.84 -2.08 -6.79
N GLU A 55 3.44 -1.27 -7.67
CA GLU A 55 4.89 -0.99 -7.63
C GLU A 55 5.29 0.01 -6.53
N ASP A 56 4.38 0.91 -6.17
CA ASP A 56 4.62 2.07 -5.29
C ASP A 56 4.46 1.73 -3.79
N GLU A 57 3.89 0.57 -3.46
CA GLU A 57 3.73 0.08 -2.09
C GLU A 57 4.92 -0.82 -1.69
N TRP A 58 5.51 -1.56 -2.64
CA TRP A 58 6.69 -2.40 -2.41
C TRP A 58 7.95 -1.58 -2.13
N GLU A 59 8.23 -0.53 -2.92
CA GLU A 59 9.40 0.34 -2.68
C GLU A 59 9.29 1.11 -1.35
N ARG A 60 8.06 1.48 -0.93
CA ARG A 60 7.81 2.14 0.36
C ARG A 60 7.95 1.19 1.54
N GLU A 61 7.50 -0.05 1.40
CA GLU A 61 7.62 -1.07 2.45
C GLU A 61 9.08 -1.52 2.64
N GLU A 62 9.85 -1.61 1.55
CA GLU A 62 11.27 -1.98 1.59
C GLU A 62 12.16 -0.85 2.15
N LEU A 63 11.89 0.40 1.79
CA LEU A 63 12.57 1.55 2.40
C LEU A 63 12.28 1.66 3.91
N ARG A 64 11.05 1.35 4.34
CA ARG A 64 10.68 1.31 5.77
C ARG A 64 11.41 0.20 6.52
N ARG A 65 11.53 -1.00 5.94
CA ARG A 65 12.30 -2.09 6.57
C ARG A 65 13.80 -1.79 6.64
N ASN A 66 14.36 -1.16 5.62
CA ASN A 66 15.79 -0.83 5.60
C ASN A 66 16.12 0.28 6.62
N VAL A 67 15.30 1.32 6.73
CA VAL A 67 15.44 2.37 7.76
C VAL A 67 15.27 1.78 9.17
N GLU A 68 14.28 0.90 9.39
CA GLU A 68 14.11 0.25 10.68
C GLU A 68 15.29 -0.66 11.06
N ASN A 69 15.93 -1.32 10.09
CA ASN A 69 17.09 -2.17 10.34
C ASN A 69 18.37 -1.36 10.59
N GLU A 70 18.55 -0.23 9.91
CA GLU A 70 19.65 0.72 10.17
C GLU A 70 19.47 1.41 11.55
N GLU A 71 18.25 1.81 11.92
CA GLU A 71 17.99 2.37 13.24
C GLU A 71 18.17 1.34 14.38
N LYS A 72 17.80 0.08 14.15
CA LYS A 72 18.02 -1.02 15.13
C LYS A 72 19.51 -1.31 15.30
N THR A 73 20.30 -1.29 14.24
CA THR A 73 21.77 -1.48 14.33
C THR A 73 22.46 -0.28 14.98
N ILE A 74 22.09 0.96 14.66
CA ILE A 74 22.64 2.16 15.32
C ILE A 74 22.27 2.21 16.82
N GLN A 75 21.05 1.79 17.20
CA GLN A 75 20.67 1.68 18.61
C GLN A 75 21.43 0.56 19.34
N GLN A 76 21.68 -0.56 18.68
CA GLN A 76 22.41 -1.68 19.27
C GLN A 76 23.90 -1.34 19.44
N ASP A 77 24.51 -0.64 18.47
CA ASP A 77 25.88 -0.13 18.57
C ASP A 77 26.03 0.98 19.62
N ARG A 78 25.03 1.85 19.78
CA ARG A 78 25.00 2.82 20.90
C ARG A 78 24.89 2.12 22.26
N ARG A 79 24.18 1.00 22.37
CA ARG A 79 24.05 0.21 23.61
C ARG A 79 25.34 -0.56 23.93
N THR A 80 26.02 -1.13 22.93
CA THR A 80 27.30 -1.84 23.13
C THR A 80 28.45 -0.87 23.41
N ALA A 81 28.45 0.32 22.81
CA ALA A 81 29.40 1.40 23.11
C ALA A 81 29.22 1.97 24.53
N ARG A 82 27.97 2.15 25.00
CA ARG A 82 27.69 2.61 26.38
C ARG A 82 28.12 1.58 27.44
N ASN A 83 27.96 0.29 27.16
CA ASN A 83 28.40 -0.75 28.09
C ASN A 83 29.92 -0.92 28.09
N ARG A 84 30.63 -0.76 26.97
CA ARG A 84 32.11 -0.87 26.95
C ARG A 84 32.85 0.30 27.65
N GLY A 85 32.17 1.41 27.95
CA GLY A 85 32.78 2.60 28.56
C GLY A 85 32.82 2.66 30.09
N SER A 86 32.17 1.76 30.83
CA SER A 86 32.04 1.90 32.30
C SER A 86 32.91 0.98 33.14
N TYR A 87 33.84 0.25 32.53
CA TYR A 87 34.82 -0.60 33.24
C TYR A 87 36.20 -0.48 32.63
N LYS A 88 36.75 0.74 32.68
CA LYS A 88 38.18 1.04 32.87
C LYS A 88 38.42 2.56 32.78
N ALA A 89 38.39 3.24 33.92
CA ALA A 89 39.33 4.32 34.27
C ALA A 89 38.97 4.99 35.61
N ARG A 90 39.27 4.33 36.73
CA ARG A 90 39.97 5.02 37.83
C ARG A 90 40.66 4.00 38.73
N ALA A 91 42.00 3.98 38.60
CA ALA A 91 43.02 3.58 39.57
C ALA A 91 42.88 2.18 40.21
N SER A 92 43.87 1.29 40.20
CA SER A 92 45.31 1.48 40.06
C SER A 92 45.94 0.12 39.77
N SER A 93 46.77 0.11 38.73
CA SER A 93 47.85 -0.85 38.54
C SER A 93 48.84 -0.75 39.70
N ALA A 94 49.05 -1.85 40.41
CA ALA A 94 50.36 -2.20 40.96
C ALA A 94 50.38 -3.71 41.22
N LYS A 95 50.85 -4.46 40.22
CA LYS A 95 51.29 -5.85 40.39
C LYS A 95 52.52 -5.84 41.29
N SER A 96 52.38 -6.57 42.38
CA SER A 96 53.46 -7.07 43.21
C SER A 96 54.36 -8.01 42.41
N GLN A 97 55.64 -7.69 42.31
CA GLN A 97 56.72 -8.68 42.29
C GLN A 97 57.86 -8.22 43.19
N ASP A 98 58.19 -9.13 44.11
CA ASP A 98 59.43 -9.33 44.83
C ASP A 98 60.40 -8.17 45.03
N ARG A 99 60.50 -7.73 46.29
CA ARG A 99 61.81 -7.44 46.87
C ARG A 99 61.90 -7.92 48.32
N VAL A 100 62.91 -8.74 48.50
CA VAL A 100 63.41 -9.44 49.68
C VAL A 100 63.82 -8.50 50.83
N LYS A 101 63.51 -8.95 52.07
CA LYS A 101 64.11 -8.64 53.40
C LYS A 101 64.03 -7.21 53.97
N PHE A 102 63.33 -7.07 55.11
CA PHE A 102 63.99 -6.83 56.40
C PHE A 102 63.06 -7.15 57.58
N GLN A 103 63.66 -7.66 58.66
CA GLN A 103 63.04 -8.11 59.88
C GLN A 103 62.36 -6.98 60.67
N ARG A 104 61.21 -7.26 61.28
CA ARG A 104 60.96 -6.90 62.70
C ARG A 104 59.89 -7.82 63.28
N LYS A 105 60.36 -8.71 64.15
CA LYS A 105 59.55 -9.53 65.04
C LYS A 105 58.79 -8.58 65.98
N ASN A 106 57.46 -8.60 65.96
CA ASN A 106 56.64 -8.22 67.11
C ASN A 106 55.72 -9.39 67.43
N ARG A 107 56.30 -10.35 68.14
CA ARG A 107 55.61 -11.38 68.89
C ARG A 107 55.30 -10.74 70.25
N ILE A 108 54.15 -10.11 70.39
CA ILE A 108 53.61 -9.63 71.67
C ILE A 108 52.23 -10.26 71.83
N THR A 109 52.25 -11.42 72.48
CA THR A 109 51.26 -11.91 73.46
C THR A 109 49.77 -11.77 73.14
N ALA A 110 49.24 -12.79 72.47
CA ALA A 110 47.91 -13.33 72.76
C ALA A 110 47.96 -14.11 74.08
N HIS A 111 48.07 -13.38 75.19
CA HIS A 111 47.84 -13.87 76.55
C HIS A 111 47.66 -12.65 77.43
N GLN A 112 46.40 -12.30 77.71
CA GLN A 112 45.91 -11.53 78.85
C GLN A 112 44.62 -10.83 78.43
N LYS A 113 43.50 -11.55 78.55
CA LYS A 113 42.21 -10.96 78.91
C LYS A 113 41.24 -12.03 79.45
N ASP A 114 41.79 -12.96 80.22
CA ASP A 114 41.06 -13.80 81.17
C ASP A 114 41.86 -13.76 82.47
N ARG A 115 41.69 -12.66 83.22
CA ARG A 115 41.99 -12.50 84.65
C ARG A 115 41.79 -11.04 84.99
N LEU A 116 40.56 -10.72 85.36
CA LEU A 116 40.19 -9.77 86.40
C LEU A 116 38.76 -10.15 86.80
N ALA A 117 38.62 -11.40 87.24
CA ALA A 117 37.65 -11.74 88.27
C ALA A 117 38.33 -11.32 89.58
N ASP A 118 38.37 -10.01 89.82
CA ASP A 118 38.67 -9.47 91.13
C ASP A 118 37.36 -9.54 91.91
N TYR A 119 37.44 -10.34 92.97
CA TYR A 119 36.72 -10.22 94.23
C TYR A 119 35.85 -8.95 94.34
N ASP A 120 34.54 -9.15 94.44
CA ASP A 120 33.73 -8.46 95.45
C ASP A 120 32.36 -9.13 95.51
N THR A 121 32.37 -10.34 96.03
CA THR A 121 31.17 -10.97 96.60
C THR A 121 31.33 -10.95 98.11
N THR A 122 31.31 -9.75 98.69
CA THR A 122 30.93 -9.58 100.10
C THR A 122 29.88 -8.48 100.19
N SER A 123 28.97 -8.66 101.14
CA SER A 123 27.90 -7.73 101.49
C SER A 123 26.72 -7.67 100.52
N GLY A 124 25.95 -8.77 100.51
CA GLY A 124 24.53 -8.58 100.76
C GLY A 124 24.39 -7.95 102.15
N HIS A 125 23.54 -6.93 102.26
CA HIS A 125 23.19 -6.24 103.51
C HIS A 125 24.21 -5.20 104.00
N SER A 126 23.98 -3.93 103.67
CA SER A 126 24.47 -2.77 104.42
C SER A 126 23.55 -1.59 104.12
N GLU A 127 22.38 -1.61 104.76
CA GLU A 127 21.74 -0.35 105.10
C GLU A 127 22.65 0.34 106.13
N ASN A 128 22.96 1.62 105.87
CA ASN A 128 23.50 2.56 106.85
C ASN A 128 24.78 2.13 107.60
N MET A 129 25.92 2.32 106.97
CA MET A 129 27.16 2.58 107.72
C MET A 129 27.58 4.03 107.45
N ASP A 130 27.27 4.89 108.43
CA ASP A 130 27.92 6.18 108.66
C ASP A 130 29.43 5.96 108.76
N THR A 131 30.08 5.99 107.60
CA THR A 131 31.52 5.87 107.46
C THR A 131 32.08 7.28 107.41
N GLY A 132 33.11 7.57 108.22
CA GLY A 132 33.78 8.87 108.37
C GLY A 132 34.53 9.38 107.14
N LEU A 133 33.93 9.23 105.96
CA LEU A 133 34.37 9.73 104.68
C LEU A 133 34.17 11.24 104.63
N SER A 134 35.15 11.93 104.04
CA SER A 134 35.06 13.36 103.82
C SER A 134 33.85 13.66 102.92
N PRO A 135 33.10 14.76 103.14
CA PRO A 135 32.01 15.18 102.26
C PRO A 135 32.39 15.21 100.76
N TRP A 136 33.66 15.46 100.46
CA TRP A 136 34.23 15.38 99.11
C TRP A 136 34.32 13.96 98.53
N GLU A 137 34.68 12.97 99.35
CA GLU A 137 34.77 11.57 98.95
C GLU A 137 33.36 11.00 98.67
N GLN A 138 32.39 11.35 99.53
CA GLN A 138 30.98 11.00 99.31
C GLN A 138 30.44 11.61 98.00
N TRP A 139 30.74 12.89 97.73
CA TRP A 139 30.37 13.54 96.47
C TRP A 139 31.00 12.84 95.25
N LEU A 140 32.29 12.47 95.32
CA LEU A 140 32.98 11.80 94.22
C LEU A 140 32.41 10.40 93.95
N ILE A 141 32.09 9.64 95.00
CA ILE A 141 31.42 8.33 94.88
C ILE A 141 30.02 8.50 94.28
N GLN A 142 29.28 9.51 94.70
CA GLN A 142 27.95 9.80 94.16
C GLN A 142 28.01 10.25 92.70
N LYS A 143 28.98 11.09 92.32
CA LYS A 143 29.20 11.48 90.91
C LYS A 143 29.61 10.32 90.02
N THR A 144 30.49 9.44 90.48
CA THR A 144 30.87 8.26 89.69
C THR A 144 29.72 7.26 89.56
N LYS A 145 28.86 7.12 90.58
CA LYS A 145 27.60 6.36 90.49
C LYS A 145 26.63 6.98 89.49
N GLU A 146 26.39 8.30 89.56
CA GLU A 146 25.56 9.02 88.59
C GLU A 146 26.07 8.85 87.14
N GLU A 147 27.39 8.95 86.92
CA GLU A 147 27.98 8.75 85.59
C GLU A 147 27.83 7.32 85.08
N ARG A 148 27.97 6.30 85.94
CA ARG A 148 27.71 4.91 85.57
C ARG A 148 26.26 4.70 85.17
N VAL A 149 25.31 5.25 85.92
CA VAL A 149 23.87 5.16 85.59
C VAL A 149 23.58 5.85 84.26
N LYS A 150 24.10 7.06 84.02
CA LYS A 150 24.00 7.76 82.74
C LYS A 150 24.58 6.92 81.59
N LYS A 151 25.75 6.32 81.78
CA LYS A 151 26.40 5.47 80.77
C LYS A 151 25.58 4.20 80.48
N GLN A 152 24.95 3.61 81.49
CA GLN A 152 24.04 2.48 81.31
C GLN A 152 22.75 2.88 80.58
N GLN A 153 22.15 4.02 80.92
CA GLN A 153 20.99 4.57 80.21
C GLN A 153 21.32 4.84 78.74
N MET A 154 22.46 5.47 78.45
CA MET A 154 22.91 5.70 77.06
C MET A 154 23.13 4.39 76.28
N LYS A 155 23.63 3.33 76.93
CA LYS A 155 23.74 2.01 76.32
C LYS A 155 22.37 1.39 76.02
N LYS A 156 21.44 1.42 76.98
CA LYS A 156 20.06 0.93 76.80
C LYS A 156 19.36 1.67 75.67
N HIS A 157 19.40 3.00 75.69
CA HIS A 157 18.85 3.84 74.63
C HIS A 157 19.48 3.54 73.25
N LYS A 158 20.80 3.33 73.19
CA LYS A 158 21.48 2.96 71.92
C LYS A 158 21.03 1.59 71.39
N VAL A 159 20.77 0.62 72.26
CA VAL A 159 20.24 -0.69 71.88
C VAL A 159 18.79 -0.57 71.39
N GLU A 160 17.96 0.15 72.13
CA GLU A 160 16.55 0.41 71.77
C GLU A 160 16.43 1.13 70.41
N VAL A 161 17.25 2.15 70.16
CA VAL A 161 17.31 2.84 68.85
C VAL A 161 17.74 1.91 67.72
N ARG A 162 18.63 0.95 67.99
CA ARG A 162 19.03 -0.05 66.98
C ARG A 162 17.90 -1.02 66.69
N GLU A 163 17.21 -1.49 67.72
CA GLU A 163 16.06 -2.39 67.59
C GLU A 163 14.91 -1.74 66.84
N GLN A 164 14.56 -0.48 67.15
CA GLN A 164 13.54 0.28 66.40
C GLN A 164 13.93 0.46 64.92
N LYS A 165 15.22 0.70 64.63
CA LYS A 165 15.70 0.80 63.23
C LYS A 165 15.58 -0.53 62.51
N GLU A 166 15.87 -1.64 63.18
CA GLU A 166 15.75 -2.98 62.60
C GLU A 166 14.29 -3.38 62.36
N GLN A 167 13.39 -3.09 63.31
CA GLN A 167 11.95 -3.31 63.15
C GLN A 167 11.39 -2.49 61.98
N LYS A 168 11.73 -1.19 61.90
CA LYS A 168 11.33 -0.33 60.79
C LYS A 168 11.89 -0.80 59.44
N ALA A 169 13.11 -1.34 59.41
CA ALA A 169 13.69 -1.92 58.20
C ALA A 169 12.94 -3.19 57.76
N LYS A 170 12.59 -4.08 58.69
CA LYS A 170 11.79 -5.29 58.41
C LYS A 170 10.39 -4.94 57.90
N GLU A 171 9.71 -3.98 58.52
CA GLU A 171 8.41 -3.50 58.03
C GLU A 171 8.49 -2.92 56.62
N ARG A 172 9.57 -2.20 56.32
CA ARG A 172 9.81 -1.64 54.98
C ARG A 172 10.02 -2.76 53.96
N GLN A 173 10.83 -3.77 54.28
CA GLN A 173 11.05 -4.93 53.40
C GLN A 173 9.74 -5.68 53.14
N GLN A 174 8.94 -5.94 54.16
CA GLN A 174 7.64 -6.59 53.98
C GLN A 174 6.67 -5.77 53.12
N LYS A 175 6.72 -4.44 53.19
CA LYS A 175 5.92 -3.57 52.32
C LYS A 175 6.43 -3.60 50.88
N GLU A 176 7.74 -3.64 50.68
CA GLU A 176 8.37 -3.76 49.35
C GLU A 176 8.03 -5.11 48.73
N GLU A 177 8.18 -6.23 49.45
CA GLU A 177 7.80 -7.57 48.99
C GLU A 177 6.32 -7.63 48.57
N LYS A 178 5.40 -7.13 49.40
CA LYS A 178 3.96 -7.08 49.07
C LYS A 178 3.66 -6.21 47.84
N ALA A 179 4.43 -5.14 47.62
CA ALA A 179 4.28 -4.29 46.44
C ALA A 179 4.83 -4.99 45.19
N GLU A 180 5.95 -5.71 45.31
CA GLU A 180 6.54 -6.50 44.23
C GLU A 180 5.66 -7.67 43.82
N GLU A 181 5.04 -8.37 44.77
CA GLU A 181 4.04 -9.41 44.52
C GLU A 181 2.86 -8.86 43.71
N LYS A 182 2.25 -7.77 44.17
CA LYS A 182 1.16 -7.10 43.44
C LYS A 182 1.57 -6.67 42.04
N ARG A 183 2.78 -6.12 41.89
CA ARG A 183 3.33 -5.74 40.58
C ARG A 183 3.52 -6.96 39.67
N SER A 184 4.04 -8.05 40.21
CA SER A 184 4.28 -9.30 39.49
C SER A 184 2.97 -9.92 39.02
N GLU A 185 1.97 -10.00 39.89
CA GLU A 185 0.62 -10.47 39.55
C GLU A 185 -0.02 -9.61 38.47
N TRP A 186 0.04 -8.28 38.61
CA TRP A 186 -0.50 -7.36 37.62
C TRP A 186 0.18 -7.52 36.25
N LEU A 187 1.50 -7.68 36.22
CA LEU A 187 2.24 -7.95 34.98
C LEU A 187 1.86 -9.29 34.35
N LYS A 188 1.69 -10.35 35.15
CA LYS A 188 1.23 -11.65 34.66
C LYS A 188 -0.17 -11.55 34.04
N GLN A 189 -1.09 -10.86 34.71
CA GLN A 189 -2.44 -10.62 34.19
C GLN A 189 -2.41 -9.81 32.90
N LYS A 190 -1.61 -8.74 32.83
CA LYS A 190 -1.49 -7.91 31.63
C LYS A 190 -0.87 -8.67 30.45
N ASN A 191 0.18 -9.44 30.70
CA ASN A 191 0.80 -10.28 29.67
C ASN A 191 -0.17 -11.36 29.15
N TYR A 192 -0.98 -11.94 30.04
CA TYR A 192 -2.01 -12.90 29.65
C TYR A 192 -3.10 -12.24 28.78
N GLU A 193 -3.60 -11.08 29.19
CA GLU A 193 -4.59 -10.31 28.42
C GLU A 193 -4.05 -9.94 27.03
N GLU A 194 -2.81 -9.46 26.95
CA GLU A 194 -2.17 -9.10 25.68
C GLU A 194 -1.94 -10.33 24.79
N SER A 195 -1.54 -11.46 25.37
CA SER A 195 -1.40 -12.74 24.66
C SER A 195 -2.74 -13.20 24.07
N LEU A 196 -3.82 -13.07 24.83
CA LEU A 196 -5.17 -13.41 24.37
C LEU A 196 -5.62 -12.50 23.21
N ARG A 197 -5.42 -11.18 23.34
CA ARG A 197 -5.71 -10.22 22.27
C ARG A 197 -4.92 -10.53 21.01
N LYS A 198 -3.62 -10.83 21.13
CA LYS A 198 -2.76 -11.22 20.00
C LYS A 198 -3.25 -12.50 19.30
N LYS A 199 -3.76 -13.48 20.05
CA LYS A 199 -4.33 -14.70 19.47
C LYS A 199 -5.61 -14.41 18.69
N LEU A 200 -6.52 -13.63 19.26
CA LEU A 200 -7.77 -13.25 18.60
C LEU A 200 -7.51 -12.44 17.33
N GLU A 201 -6.59 -11.46 17.40
CA GLU A 201 -6.21 -10.66 16.24
C GLU A 201 -5.57 -11.51 15.15
N LYS A 202 -4.70 -12.47 15.50
CA LYS A 202 -4.15 -13.43 14.53
C LYS A 202 -5.24 -14.25 13.83
N GLN A 203 -6.23 -14.74 14.57
CA GLN A 203 -7.35 -15.47 13.98
C GLN A 203 -8.16 -14.58 13.04
N ARG A 204 -8.43 -13.33 13.44
CA ARG A 204 -9.11 -12.35 12.60
C ARG A 204 -8.34 -12.09 11.30
N ILE A 205 -7.05 -11.80 11.39
CA ILE A 205 -6.18 -11.59 10.23
C ILE A 205 -6.18 -12.82 9.33
N GLN A 206 -6.07 -14.03 9.88
CA GLN A 206 -6.14 -15.27 9.10
C GLN A 206 -7.45 -15.37 8.32
N THR A 207 -8.59 -15.19 8.98
CA THR A 207 -9.90 -15.24 8.30
C THR A 207 -10.05 -14.15 7.23
N GLU A 208 -9.54 -12.94 7.48
CA GLU A 208 -9.57 -11.84 6.51
C GLU A 208 -8.67 -12.13 5.31
N THR A 209 -7.48 -12.68 5.53
CA THR A 209 -6.57 -13.09 4.46
C THR A 209 -7.15 -14.24 3.63
N GLU A 210 -7.84 -15.20 4.25
CA GLU A 210 -8.52 -16.30 3.55
C GLU A 210 -9.68 -15.77 2.70
N ILE A 211 -10.52 -14.90 3.24
CA ILE A 211 -11.62 -14.26 2.49
C ILE A 211 -11.07 -13.45 1.31
N LYS A 212 -10.01 -12.66 1.52
CA LYS A 212 -9.36 -11.88 0.46
C LYS A 212 -8.74 -12.79 -0.61
N ALA A 213 -8.13 -13.90 -0.21
CA ALA A 213 -7.60 -14.89 -1.16
C ALA A 213 -8.73 -15.51 -2.00
N GLN A 214 -9.87 -15.85 -1.39
CA GLN A 214 -11.03 -16.35 -2.11
C GLN A 214 -11.59 -15.32 -3.10
N GLN A 215 -11.71 -14.06 -2.69
CA GLN A 215 -12.15 -12.98 -3.58
C GLN A 215 -11.20 -12.80 -4.77
N ASN A 216 -9.89 -12.81 -4.52
CA ASN A 216 -8.88 -12.74 -5.58
C ASN A 216 -8.97 -13.91 -6.55
N MET A 217 -9.19 -15.13 -6.04
CA MET A 217 -9.39 -16.32 -6.87
C MET A 217 -10.65 -16.19 -7.74
N ILE A 218 -11.77 -15.72 -7.19
CA ILE A 218 -13.01 -15.49 -7.94
C ILE A 218 -12.79 -14.45 -9.05
N THR A 219 -12.14 -13.33 -8.73
CA THR A 219 -11.84 -12.27 -9.70
C THR A 219 -10.95 -12.79 -10.82
N LYS A 220 -9.93 -13.58 -10.49
CA LYS A 220 -9.04 -14.22 -11.47
C LYS A 220 -9.80 -15.18 -12.38
N MET A 221 -10.62 -16.07 -11.81
CA MET A 221 -11.47 -16.98 -12.58
C MET A 221 -12.46 -16.23 -13.50
N LYS A 222 -13.03 -15.11 -13.03
CA LYS A 222 -13.92 -14.27 -13.83
C LYS A 222 -13.17 -13.61 -14.99
N ALA A 223 -11.95 -13.11 -14.75
CA ALA A 223 -11.10 -12.53 -15.78
C ALA A 223 -10.69 -13.57 -16.84
N GLU A 224 -10.28 -14.76 -16.41
CA GLU A 224 -9.93 -15.88 -17.30
C GLU A 224 -11.13 -16.30 -18.16
N ARG A 225 -12.32 -16.43 -17.57
CA ARG A 225 -13.54 -16.73 -18.33
C ARG A 225 -13.85 -15.64 -19.37
N LYS A 226 -13.72 -14.37 -18.99
CA LYS A 226 -13.93 -13.24 -19.91
C LYS A 226 -12.91 -13.23 -21.05
N PHE A 227 -11.68 -13.61 -20.76
CA PHE A 227 -10.63 -13.73 -21.76
C PHE A 227 -10.92 -14.88 -22.74
N GLU A 228 -11.35 -16.04 -22.25
CA GLU A 228 -11.71 -17.17 -23.12
C GLU A 228 -12.94 -16.85 -23.98
N GLU A 229 -13.99 -16.27 -23.40
CA GLU A 229 -15.17 -15.80 -24.15
C GLU A 229 -14.77 -14.81 -25.27
N TRP A 230 -13.85 -13.89 -24.98
CA TRP A 230 -13.35 -12.94 -25.98
C TRP A 230 -12.55 -13.63 -27.08
N LYS A 231 -11.71 -14.61 -26.71
CA LYS A 231 -10.90 -15.38 -27.65
C LYS A 231 -11.76 -16.21 -28.58
N GLU A 232 -12.74 -16.94 -28.06
CA GLU A 232 -13.73 -17.68 -28.85
C GLU A 232 -14.49 -16.75 -29.82
N LYS A 233 -14.93 -15.59 -29.34
CA LYS A 233 -15.60 -14.60 -30.18
C LYS A 233 -14.69 -14.07 -31.28
N LYS A 234 -13.40 -13.86 -30.99
CA LYS A 234 -12.40 -13.46 -32.00
C LYS A 234 -12.20 -14.54 -33.05
N GLU A 235 -12.11 -15.80 -32.65
CA GLU A 235 -11.98 -16.92 -33.59
C GLU A 235 -13.23 -17.10 -34.45
N MET A 236 -14.43 -16.98 -33.88
CA MET A 236 -15.70 -17.01 -34.62
C MET A 236 -15.75 -15.91 -35.66
N MET A 237 -15.42 -14.67 -35.29
CA MET A 237 -15.40 -13.54 -36.22
C MET A 237 -14.37 -13.72 -37.35
N GLU A 238 -13.20 -14.29 -37.06
CA GLU A 238 -12.20 -14.57 -38.09
C GLU A 238 -12.62 -15.73 -39.01
N ARG A 239 -13.29 -16.76 -38.48
CA ARG A 239 -13.87 -17.84 -39.29
C ARG A 239 -14.97 -17.29 -40.21
N GLU A 240 -15.88 -16.49 -39.68
CA GLU A 240 -16.96 -15.88 -40.48
C GLU A 240 -16.42 -15.00 -41.60
N LYS A 241 -15.40 -14.16 -41.31
CA LYS A 241 -14.74 -13.37 -42.37
C LYS A 241 -14.13 -14.25 -43.46
N LYS A 242 -13.45 -15.33 -43.09
CA LYS A 242 -12.86 -16.27 -44.05
C LYS A 242 -13.94 -16.94 -44.92
N GLU A 243 -15.07 -17.32 -44.32
CA GLU A 243 -16.21 -17.88 -45.05
C GLU A 243 -16.84 -16.85 -45.99
N GLN A 244 -17.03 -15.61 -45.55
CA GLN A 244 -17.52 -14.52 -46.39
C GLN A 244 -16.57 -14.22 -47.56
N GLU A 245 -15.26 -14.22 -47.34
CA GLU A 245 -14.27 -14.06 -48.40
C GLU A 245 -14.31 -15.22 -49.40
N LEU A 246 -14.46 -16.45 -48.92
CA LEU A 246 -14.59 -17.63 -49.78
C LEU A 246 -15.89 -17.59 -50.59
N GLN A 247 -17.00 -17.17 -49.98
CA GLN A 247 -18.28 -17.04 -50.67
C GLN A 247 -18.22 -15.96 -51.75
N LYS A 248 -17.64 -14.80 -51.46
CA LYS A 248 -17.40 -13.74 -52.46
C LYS A 248 -16.56 -14.25 -53.63
N LYS A 249 -15.51 -15.05 -53.37
CA LYS A 249 -14.70 -15.67 -54.43
C LYS A 249 -15.53 -16.62 -55.30
N ARG A 250 -16.37 -17.46 -54.70
CA ARG A 250 -17.30 -18.36 -55.42
C ARG A 250 -18.30 -17.57 -56.26
N ASP A 251 -18.89 -16.51 -55.70
CA ASP A 251 -19.87 -15.68 -56.41
C ASP A 251 -19.24 -14.96 -57.61
N ILE A 252 -18.00 -14.47 -57.47
CA ILE A 252 -17.21 -13.89 -58.57
C ILE A 252 -16.97 -14.94 -59.66
N GLU A 253 -16.52 -16.15 -59.29
CA GLU A 253 -16.26 -17.23 -60.25
C GLU A 253 -17.54 -17.65 -61.00
N LEU A 254 -18.66 -17.78 -60.28
CA LEU A 254 -19.96 -18.07 -60.88
C LEU A 254 -20.42 -16.95 -61.81
N ALA A 255 -20.23 -15.68 -61.42
CA ALA A 255 -20.56 -14.54 -62.27
C ALA A 255 -19.73 -14.53 -63.56
N GLU A 256 -18.44 -14.88 -63.49
CA GLU A 256 -17.57 -15.03 -64.67
C GLU A 256 -18.04 -16.16 -65.60
N LYS A 257 -18.37 -17.33 -65.04
CA LYS A 257 -18.94 -18.46 -65.81
C LYS A 257 -20.25 -18.06 -66.49
N CYS A 258 -21.16 -17.42 -65.76
CA CYS A 258 -22.42 -16.91 -66.29
C CYS A 258 -22.20 -15.87 -67.40
N LYS A 259 -21.22 -14.97 -67.27
CA LYS A 259 -20.85 -14.01 -68.34
C LYS A 259 -20.37 -14.74 -69.59
N LYS A 260 -19.54 -15.78 -69.45
CA LYS A 260 -19.05 -16.59 -70.58
C LYS A 260 -20.19 -17.30 -71.31
N ILE A 261 -21.09 -17.95 -70.57
CA ILE A 261 -22.27 -18.62 -71.15
C ILE A 261 -23.18 -17.62 -71.88
N LYS A 262 -23.48 -16.48 -71.26
CA LYS A 262 -24.30 -15.42 -71.89
C LYS A 262 -23.64 -14.87 -73.17
N ALA A 263 -22.32 -14.70 -73.17
CA ALA A 263 -21.58 -14.27 -74.35
C ALA A 263 -21.64 -15.31 -75.49
N GLN A 264 -21.52 -16.59 -75.15
CA GLN A 264 -21.67 -17.69 -76.11
C GLN A 264 -23.09 -17.75 -76.69
N GLN A 265 -24.13 -17.67 -75.86
CA GLN A 265 -25.52 -17.63 -76.31
C GLN A 265 -25.77 -16.45 -77.25
N LYS A 266 -25.30 -15.25 -76.88
CA LYS A 266 -25.35 -14.06 -77.74
C LYS A 266 -24.63 -14.25 -79.07
N TYR A 267 -23.48 -14.92 -79.06
CA TYR A 267 -22.73 -15.21 -80.28
C TYR A 267 -23.48 -16.20 -81.19
N GLU A 268 -24.07 -17.25 -80.62
CA GLU A 268 -24.90 -18.19 -81.38
C GLU A 268 -26.16 -17.52 -81.96
N GLU A 269 -26.84 -16.69 -81.17
CA GLU A 269 -27.96 -15.86 -81.63
C GLU A 269 -27.54 -14.95 -82.78
N TRP A 270 -26.36 -14.33 -82.67
CA TRP A 270 -25.79 -13.49 -83.73
C TRP A 270 -25.50 -14.31 -85.00
N LEU A 271 -24.91 -15.50 -84.88
CA LEU A 271 -24.66 -16.39 -86.03
C LEU A 271 -25.97 -16.82 -86.72
N ARG A 272 -27.02 -17.12 -85.96
CA ARG A 272 -28.36 -17.43 -86.51
C ARG A 272 -28.91 -16.23 -87.25
N SER A 273 -28.92 -15.08 -86.58
CA SER A 273 -29.44 -13.82 -87.14
C SER A 273 -28.63 -13.34 -88.35
N ALA A 274 -27.33 -13.63 -88.40
CA ALA A 274 -26.46 -13.24 -89.51
C ALA A 274 -26.79 -13.96 -90.83
N LYS A 275 -27.39 -15.17 -90.76
CA LYS A 275 -27.88 -15.86 -91.95
C LYS A 275 -29.08 -15.16 -92.57
N ASP A 276 -29.92 -14.55 -91.74
CA ASP A 276 -31.13 -13.84 -92.14
C ASP A 276 -30.90 -12.34 -92.36
N ARG A 277 -29.67 -11.84 -92.14
CA ARG A 277 -29.34 -10.45 -92.42
C ARG A 277 -29.37 -10.22 -93.92
N PRO A 278 -30.11 -9.22 -94.43
CA PRO A 278 -29.98 -8.82 -95.82
C PRO A 278 -28.51 -8.44 -96.04
N LYS A 279 -27.89 -8.95 -97.12
CA LYS A 279 -26.56 -8.51 -97.54
C LYS A 279 -26.61 -6.99 -97.59
N SER A 280 -25.86 -6.33 -96.70
CA SER A 280 -25.78 -4.87 -96.75
C SER A 280 -25.27 -4.56 -98.14
N SER A 281 -26.09 -3.89 -98.95
CA SER A 281 -25.61 -3.32 -100.18
C SER A 281 -24.46 -2.43 -99.78
N GLN A 282 -23.24 -2.80 -100.20
CA GLN A 282 -22.03 -2.07 -99.92
C GLN A 282 -22.31 -0.66 -100.43
N SER A 283 -22.68 0.26 -99.54
CA SER A 283 -23.04 1.61 -99.94
C SER A 283 -21.73 2.32 -100.23
N PHE A 284 -21.19 2.05 -101.41
CA PHE A 284 -20.24 2.93 -102.05
C PHE A 284 -21.00 4.24 -102.26
N GLY A 285 -20.86 5.19 -101.34
CA GLY A 285 -21.43 6.50 -101.58
C GLY A 285 -20.55 7.23 -102.58
N TYR A 286 -21.20 7.69 -103.63
CA TYR A 286 -20.61 8.53 -104.64
C TYR A 286 -20.49 9.95 -104.07
N SER A 287 -19.30 10.36 -103.65
CA SER A 287 -18.98 11.78 -103.51
C SER A 287 -18.32 12.26 -104.81
N GLY A 288 -19.05 13.03 -105.63
CA GLY A 288 -18.48 13.71 -106.79
C GLY A 288 -18.11 12.83 -108.00
N GLY A 289 -18.79 11.70 -108.21
CA GLY A 289 -18.67 10.92 -109.46
C GLY A 289 -17.51 9.92 -109.52
N LYS A 290 -16.73 9.75 -108.45
CA LYS A 290 -15.77 8.64 -108.31
C LYS A 290 -16.18 7.71 -107.17
N LEU A 291 -16.10 6.40 -107.42
CA LEU A 291 -16.36 5.34 -106.47
C LEU A 291 -15.23 5.31 -105.42
N THR A 292 -15.31 6.16 -104.40
CA THR A 292 -14.39 6.11 -103.28
C THR A 292 -15.00 5.21 -102.21
N GLY A 293 -14.27 4.16 -101.82
CA GLY A 293 -14.68 3.29 -100.73
C GLY A 293 -14.88 4.14 -99.49
N TYR A 294 -16.04 4.01 -98.84
CA TYR A 294 -16.27 4.65 -97.56
C TYR A 294 -15.13 4.21 -96.64
N HIS A 295 -14.46 5.19 -96.03
CA HIS A 295 -13.28 5.05 -95.16
C HIS A 295 -11.89 5.17 -95.82
N ASP A 296 -11.71 6.05 -96.82
CA ASP A 296 -10.41 6.71 -96.95
C ASP A 296 -10.24 7.67 -95.76
N THR A 297 -9.18 7.48 -94.97
CA THR A 297 -8.82 8.28 -93.79
C THR A 297 -8.58 9.76 -94.09
N GLY A 298 -8.54 10.16 -95.36
CA GLY A 298 -8.46 11.55 -95.83
C GLY A 298 -9.81 12.24 -96.08
N ALA A 299 -10.95 11.55 -95.95
CA ALA A 299 -12.28 12.12 -96.21
C ALA A 299 -12.92 12.82 -95.00
N TYR A 300 -12.26 12.82 -93.84
CA TYR A 300 -12.69 13.63 -92.70
C TYR A 300 -12.18 15.04 -92.90
N PRO A 301 -13.05 16.08 -92.97
CA PRO A 301 -12.55 17.45 -92.92
C PRO A 301 -11.76 17.60 -91.62
N ALA A 302 -10.59 18.26 -91.68
CA ALA A 302 -9.82 18.54 -90.48
C ALA A 302 -10.75 19.19 -89.45
N PRO A 303 -10.87 18.64 -88.22
CA PRO A 303 -11.82 19.15 -87.25
C PRO A 303 -11.52 20.63 -87.02
N THR A 304 -12.53 21.48 -87.22
CA THR A 304 -12.40 22.95 -87.14
C THR A 304 -12.07 23.44 -85.74
N PHE A 305 -12.22 22.59 -84.73
CA PHE A 305 -11.88 22.86 -83.34
C PHE A 305 -10.99 21.74 -82.80
N TYR A 306 -9.72 22.08 -82.58
CA TYR A 306 -8.83 21.27 -81.76
C TYR A 306 -8.84 21.87 -80.36
N ASN A 307 -9.23 21.11 -79.34
CA ASN A 307 -9.14 21.59 -77.96
C ASN A 307 -7.65 21.77 -77.63
N PRO A 308 -7.14 23.01 -77.50
CA PRO A 308 -5.69 23.25 -77.34
C PRO A 308 -5.18 22.79 -75.98
N ILE A 309 -6.10 22.47 -75.06
CA ILE A 309 -5.79 21.93 -73.74
C ILE A 309 -5.86 20.41 -73.87
N PRO A 310 -4.71 19.69 -73.95
CA PRO A 310 -4.73 18.23 -73.89
C PRO A 310 -5.45 17.86 -72.60
N TRP A 311 -6.35 16.88 -72.67
CA TRP A 311 -7.17 16.42 -71.56
C TRP A 311 -6.30 16.29 -70.30
N HIS A 312 -6.36 17.29 -69.42
CA HIS A 312 -5.59 17.23 -68.19
C HIS A 312 -6.14 16.03 -67.42
N PRO A 313 -5.30 15.08 -67.01
CA PRO A 313 -5.79 13.96 -66.21
C PRO A 313 -6.54 14.54 -65.02
N ILE A 314 -7.81 14.12 -64.86
CA ILE A 314 -8.66 14.60 -63.77
C ILE A 314 -7.85 14.41 -62.49
N PRO A 315 -7.57 15.48 -61.70
CA PRO A 315 -6.81 15.34 -60.48
C PRO A 315 -7.61 14.41 -59.59
N ILE A 316 -7.14 13.17 -59.44
CA ILE A 316 -7.71 12.21 -58.50
C ILE A 316 -7.65 12.92 -57.15
N PRO A 317 -8.79 13.17 -56.49
CA PRO A 317 -8.76 13.78 -55.17
C PRO A 317 -7.88 12.85 -54.33
N LYS A 318 -6.70 13.35 -53.95
CA LYS A 318 -5.83 12.65 -52.99
C LYS A 318 -6.77 12.40 -51.82
N THR A 319 -7.09 11.14 -51.56
CA THR A 319 -7.89 10.75 -50.41
C THR A 319 -7.32 11.56 -49.26
N GLN A 320 -8.15 12.40 -48.65
CA GLN A 320 -7.71 13.17 -47.49
C GLN A 320 -7.10 12.12 -46.59
N LYS A 321 -5.77 12.19 -46.41
CA LYS A 321 -5.11 11.39 -45.39
C LYS A 321 -5.81 11.89 -44.14
N THR A 322 -6.81 11.14 -43.68
CA THR A 322 -7.32 11.29 -42.33
C THR A 322 -6.06 11.25 -41.52
N GLU A 323 -5.66 12.40 -40.98
CA GLU A 323 -4.59 12.44 -40.02
C GLU A 323 -5.01 11.39 -39.00
N ARG A 324 -4.30 10.26 -38.99
CA ARG A 324 -4.46 9.28 -37.92
C ARG A 324 -4.37 10.13 -36.66
N PRO A 325 -5.37 10.09 -35.76
CA PRO A 325 -5.31 10.89 -34.56
C PRO A 325 -3.95 10.60 -33.95
N LYS A 326 -3.11 11.65 -33.83
CA LYS A 326 -1.78 11.54 -33.26
C LYS A 326 -1.96 10.71 -32.00
N SER A 327 -1.30 9.54 -31.96
CA SER A 327 -1.33 8.70 -30.78
C SER A 327 -1.05 9.61 -29.60
N ARG A 328 -1.92 9.58 -28.59
CA ARG A 328 -1.79 10.39 -27.38
C ARG A 328 -0.32 10.41 -27.01
N THR A 329 0.31 11.57 -27.13
CA THR A 329 1.69 11.77 -26.66
C THR A 329 1.68 11.26 -25.23
N ARG A 330 2.44 10.19 -24.96
CA ARG A 330 2.55 9.63 -23.61
C ARG A 330 2.74 10.81 -22.66
N SER A 331 1.84 10.97 -21.69
CA SER A 331 1.97 12.01 -20.67
C SER A 331 3.40 11.96 -20.15
N LYS A 332 4.13 13.08 -20.24
CA LYS A 332 5.49 13.14 -19.68
C LYS A 332 5.39 12.67 -18.23
N LYS A 333 6.14 11.62 -17.90
CA LYS A 333 6.21 11.07 -16.53
C LYS A 333 6.54 12.25 -15.62
N TYR A 334 5.70 12.50 -14.62
CA TYR A 334 5.96 13.59 -13.67
C TYR A 334 7.26 13.26 -12.95
N VAL A 335 8.30 14.05 -13.21
CA VAL A 335 9.56 14.00 -12.46
C VAL A 335 9.46 15.08 -11.42
N TRP A 336 9.40 14.68 -10.15
CA TRP A 336 9.37 15.60 -9.03
C TRP A 336 10.64 16.46 -9.04
N ASN A 337 10.46 17.78 -9.05
CA ASN A 337 11.57 18.73 -9.03
C ASN A 337 11.65 19.42 -7.64
N PRO A 338 12.60 19.03 -6.78
CA PRO A 338 12.74 19.61 -5.45
C PRO A 338 13.15 21.10 -5.47
N GLN A 339 13.81 21.59 -6.52
CA GLN A 339 14.32 22.96 -6.58
C GLN A 339 13.24 24.03 -6.85
N LYS A 340 12.01 23.60 -7.18
CA LYS A 340 10.91 24.54 -7.43
C LYS A 340 10.26 25.05 -6.12
N TYR A 341 10.52 24.38 -5.00
CA TYR A 341 9.83 24.62 -3.73
C TYR A 341 10.79 24.83 -2.55
N PHE A 342 12.07 25.10 -2.82
CA PHE A 342 13.05 25.54 -1.84
C PHE A 342 13.70 26.85 -2.27
#